data_AF-A0A5C7SBA3-F1
#
_entry.id   AF-A0A5C7SBA3-F1
#
_cell.length_a   1.000
_cell.length_b   1.000
_cell.length_c   1.000
_cell.angle_alpha   90.00
_cell.angle_beta   90.00
_cell.angle_gamma   90.00
#
_symmetry.space_group_name_H-M   'P 1'
#
loop_
_entity.id
_entity.type
_entity.pdbx_description
1 polymer ?
#
loop_
_entity_poly.entity_id
_entity_poly.type
_entity_poly.pdbx_seq_one_letter_code
_entity_poly.pdbx_strand_id
1 'polypeptide(L)'
;MFARIVFKKNGKQDGESPFWISFSDLMTALMTLFLVVMAVTLVSVTQGISAELKRKVQRENDIRSVMAMIREESKAFPAVKFDDSTYRIDIGEVVRFESGRFDIKPEAAAFIRRYIPVVLNAQSSDLGRRWIRRIVVEGFTDQDGTYL
;
A
#
# COMPACT_ATOMS: atom_id res chain seq x y z
N MET A 1 82.65 -38.85 34.03
CA MET A 1 81.29 -39.41 34.18
C MET A 1 80.31 -38.31 34.58
N PHE A 2 79.44 -37.97 33.63
CA PHE A 2 78.08 -37.41 33.69
C PHE A 2 77.81 -36.12 34.49
N ALA A 3 77.75 -35.01 33.74
CA ALA A 3 77.12 -33.77 34.14
C ALA A 3 75.59 -33.93 34.23
N ARG A 4 74.99 -33.55 35.36
CA ARG A 4 73.54 -33.42 35.50
C ARG A 4 73.08 -32.12 34.83
N ILE A 5 72.46 -32.25 33.67
CA ILE A 5 71.75 -31.15 33.02
C ILE A 5 70.44 -30.91 33.79
N VAL A 6 70.34 -29.77 34.46
CA VAL A 6 69.09 -29.31 35.07
C VAL A 6 68.23 -28.70 33.98
N PHE A 7 67.18 -29.41 33.55
CA PHE A 7 66.14 -28.82 32.72
C PHE A 7 65.30 -27.87 33.56
N LYS A 8 65.56 -26.56 33.41
CA LYS A 8 64.64 -25.52 33.87
C LYS A 8 63.39 -25.59 33.00
N LYS A 9 62.32 -26.15 33.55
CA LYS A 9 60.98 -26.12 32.93
C LYS A 9 60.54 -24.65 32.93
N ASN A 10 60.65 -23.98 31.78
CA ASN A 10 59.98 -22.70 31.57
C ASN A 10 58.48 -22.97 31.66
N GLY A 11 57.90 -22.71 32.84
CA GLY A 11 56.47 -22.57 33.00
C GLY A 11 56.03 -21.37 32.19
N LYS A 12 55.60 -21.61 30.94
CA LYS A 12 54.80 -20.65 30.19
C LYS A 12 53.46 -20.52 30.91
N GLN A 13 53.39 -19.59 31.84
CA GLN A 13 52.15 -19.05 32.39
C GLN A 13 51.66 -17.94 31.43
N ASP A 14 51.48 -18.26 30.15
CA ASP A 14 50.94 -17.32 29.16
C ASP A 14 49.41 -17.50 29.02
N GLY A 15 48.81 -18.48 29.70
CA GLY A 15 47.39 -18.80 29.63
C GLY A 15 46.48 -17.98 30.55
N GLU A 16 47.03 -17.21 31.48
CA GLU A 16 46.26 -16.47 32.50
C GLU A 16 46.80 -15.05 32.74
N SER A 17 47.31 -14.37 31.70
CA SER A 17 47.59 -12.94 31.90
C SER A 17 46.24 -12.22 32.15
N PRO A 18 46.11 -11.43 33.25
CA PRO A 18 44.87 -10.72 33.58
C PRO A 18 44.37 -9.82 32.45
N PHE A 19 45.28 -9.44 31.56
CA PHE A 19 45.00 -8.72 30.32
C PHE A 19 44.00 -9.44 29.41
N TRP A 20 44.16 -10.75 29.18
CA TRP A 20 43.24 -11.49 28.30
C TRP A 20 41.82 -11.56 28.86
N ILE A 21 41.68 -11.63 30.18
CA ILE A 21 40.36 -11.61 30.84
C ILE A 21 39.68 -10.26 30.58
N SER A 22 40.40 -9.14 30.77
CA SER A 22 39.85 -7.80 30.50
C SER A 22 39.57 -7.54 29.02
N PHE A 23 40.39 -8.11 28.12
CA PHE A 23 40.21 -7.99 26.68
C PHE A 23 38.98 -8.77 26.20
N SER A 24 38.82 -10.02 26.66
CA SER A 24 37.63 -10.84 26.38
C SER A 24 36.35 -10.22 26.95
N ASP A 25 36.41 -9.62 28.13
CA ASP A 25 35.26 -8.91 28.73
C ASP A 25 34.87 -7.66 27.92
N LEU A 26 35.87 -6.88 27.45
CA LEU A 26 35.63 -5.72 26.58
C LEU A 26 34.98 -6.10 25.24
N MET A 27 35.46 -7.17 24.60
CA MET A 27 34.84 -7.66 23.36
C MET A 27 33.42 -8.18 23.59
N THR A 28 33.18 -8.85 24.73
CA THR A 28 31.86 -9.36 25.09
C THR A 28 30.89 -8.21 25.39
N ALA A 29 31.36 -7.16 26.08
CA ALA A 29 30.59 -5.93 26.30
C ALA A 29 30.24 -5.22 24.98
N LEU A 30 31.16 -5.16 24.03
CA LEU A 30 30.92 -4.59 22.70
C LEU A 30 29.91 -5.44 21.89
N MET A 31 30.06 -6.77 21.88
CA MET A 31 29.13 -7.67 21.20
C MET A 31 27.72 -7.58 21.78
N THR A 32 27.59 -7.53 23.10
CA THR A 32 26.28 -7.43 23.77
C THR A 32 25.62 -6.09 23.45
N LEU A 33 26.35 -4.97 23.47
CA LEU A 33 25.83 -3.67 23.02
C LEU A 33 25.37 -3.72 21.55
N PHE A 34 26.18 -4.31 20.67
CA PHE A 34 25.84 -4.46 19.26
C PHE A 34 24.57 -5.30 19.07
N LEU A 35 24.46 -6.44 19.76
CA LEU A 35 23.27 -7.30 19.71
C LEU A 35 22.02 -6.56 20.20
N VAL A 36 22.12 -5.80 21.29
CA VAL A 36 20.99 -5.01 21.81
C VAL A 36 20.56 -3.95 20.80
N VAL A 37 21.50 -3.20 20.23
CA VAL A 37 21.19 -2.18 19.20
C VAL A 37 20.56 -2.84 17.97
N MET A 38 21.08 -3.98 17.52
CA MET A 38 20.52 -4.73 16.38
C MET A 38 19.10 -5.25 16.68
N ALA A 39 18.87 -5.80 17.88
CA ALA A 39 17.55 -6.27 18.29
C ALA A 39 16.52 -5.13 18.31
N VAL A 40 16.89 -3.97 18.88
CA VAL A 40 16.02 -2.79 18.93
C VAL A 40 15.76 -2.23 17.53
N THR A 41 16.78 -2.16 16.67
CA THR A 41 16.60 -1.64 15.30
C THR A 41 15.70 -2.55 14.46
N LEU A 42 15.83 -3.88 14.56
CA LEU A 42 14.93 -4.83 13.87
C LEU A 42 13.48 -4.68 14.33
N VAL A 43 13.23 -4.56 15.63
CA VAL A 43 11.87 -4.34 16.17
C VAL A 43 11.31 -3.01 15.68
N SER A 44 12.11 -1.94 15.67
CA SER A 44 11.66 -0.62 15.21
C SER A 44 11.30 -0.61 13.72
N VAL A 45 12.09 -1.27 12.87
CA VAL A 45 11.85 -1.33 11.41
C VAL A 45 10.61 -2.16 11.11
N THR A 46 10.44 -3.33 11.75
CA THR A 46 9.28 -4.21 11.53
C THR A 46 7.96 -3.55 11.95
N GLN A 47 7.95 -2.81 13.06
CA GLN A 47 6.77 -2.07 13.50
C GLN A 47 6.35 -0.98 12.48
N GLY A 48 7.29 -0.21 11.94
CA GLY A 48 7.02 0.82 10.93
C GLY A 48 6.39 0.25 9.65
N ILE A 49 6.96 -0.85 9.13
CA ILE A 49 6.46 -1.53 7.93
C ILE A 49 5.06 -2.08 8.17
N SER A 50 4.82 -2.70 9.33
CA SER A 50 3.51 -3.27 9.67
C SER A 50 2.41 -2.22 9.74
N ALA A 51 2.72 -1.02 10.24
CA ALA A 51 1.76 0.08 10.35
C ALA A 51 1.43 0.67 8.97
N GLU A 52 2.44 0.83 8.10
CA GLU A 52 2.22 1.31 6.73
C GLU A 52 1.38 0.31 5.92
N LEU A 53 1.69 -0.98 6.03
CA LEU A 53 0.93 -2.03 5.36
C LEU A 53 -0.52 -2.04 5.82
N LYS A 54 -0.76 -1.95 7.14
CA LYS A 54 -2.12 -1.84 7.70
C LYS A 54 -2.87 -0.64 7.15
N ARG A 55 -2.22 0.52 7.03
CA ARG A 55 -2.83 1.74 6.46
C ARG A 55 -3.17 1.56 4.97
N LYS A 56 -2.31 0.90 4.20
CA LYS A 56 -2.57 0.59 2.78
C LYS A 56 -3.77 -0.34 2.63
N VAL A 57 -3.80 -1.43 3.40
CA VAL A 57 -4.93 -2.37 3.41
C VAL A 57 -6.22 -1.69 3.83
N GLN A 58 -6.18 -0.88 4.89
CA GLN A 58 -7.37 -0.14 5.34
C GLN A 58 -7.86 0.82 4.26
N ARG A 59 -6.96 1.56 3.61
CA ARG A 59 -7.31 2.44 2.50
C ARG A 59 -7.98 1.69 1.36
N GLU A 60 -7.43 0.56 0.94
CA GLU A 60 -8.03 -0.25 -0.12
C GLU A 60 -9.41 -0.78 0.27
N ASN A 61 -9.59 -1.19 1.52
CA ASN A 61 -10.87 -1.64 2.03
C ASN A 61 -11.89 -0.50 2.04
N ASP A 62 -11.52 0.68 2.54
CA ASP A 62 -12.41 1.84 2.55
C ASP A 62 -12.85 2.23 1.12
N ILE A 63 -11.91 2.26 0.16
CA ILE A 63 -12.23 2.56 -1.25
C ILE A 63 -13.18 1.50 -1.82
N ARG A 64 -12.94 0.21 -1.53
CA ARG A 64 -13.85 -0.88 -1.93
C ARG A 64 -15.23 -0.72 -1.31
N SER A 65 -15.33 -0.30 -0.05
CA SER A 65 -16.61 -0.02 0.59
C SER A 65 -17.36 1.12 -0.08
N VAL A 66 -16.68 2.19 -0.49
CA VAL A 66 -17.31 3.28 -1.26
C VAL A 66 -17.87 2.77 -2.58
N MET A 67 -17.10 1.98 -3.32
CA MET A 67 -17.56 1.40 -4.58
C MET A 67 -18.72 0.41 -4.39
N ALA A 68 -18.71 -0.37 -3.31
CA ALA A 68 -19.81 -1.26 -2.97
C ALA A 68 -21.12 -0.49 -2.69
N MET A 69 -21.04 0.65 -1.99
CA MET A 69 -22.20 1.52 -1.78
C MET A 69 -22.79 2.02 -3.10
N ILE A 70 -21.94 2.51 -4.01
CA ILE A 70 -22.39 2.97 -5.33
C ILE A 70 -23.04 1.82 -6.11
N ARG A 71 -22.41 0.65 -6.10
CA ARG A 71 -22.90 -0.55 -6.80
C ARG A 71 -24.27 -0.97 -6.30
N GLU A 72 -24.50 -0.97 -4.98
CA GLU A 72 -25.76 -1.37 -4.39
C GLU A 72 -26.92 -0.49 -4.88
N GLU A 73 -26.76 0.82 -4.78
CA GLU A 73 -27.74 1.81 -5.26
C GLU A 73 -27.91 1.74 -6.79
N SER A 74 -26.83 1.39 -7.51
CA SER A 74 -26.85 1.29 -8.97
C SER A 74 -27.54 0.04 -9.48
N LYS A 75 -27.89 -0.95 -8.64
CA LYS A 75 -28.70 -2.11 -9.05
C LYS A 75 -30.06 -1.71 -9.62
N ALA A 76 -30.59 -0.54 -9.26
CA ALA A 76 -31.80 0.02 -9.84
C ALA A 76 -31.63 0.47 -11.31
N PHE A 77 -30.40 0.47 -11.84
CA PHE A 77 -30.05 0.97 -13.16
C PHE A 77 -29.33 -0.12 -13.98
N PRO A 78 -30.06 -1.00 -14.69
CA PRO A 78 -29.47 -2.13 -15.42
C PRO A 78 -28.49 -1.75 -16.53
N ALA A 79 -28.56 -0.52 -17.04
CA ALA A 79 -27.66 0.00 -18.06
C ALA A 79 -26.24 0.27 -17.53
N VAL A 80 -26.08 0.39 -16.21
CA VAL A 80 -24.81 0.78 -15.59
C VAL A 80 -23.93 -0.44 -15.35
N LYS A 81 -22.70 -0.39 -15.86
CA LYS A 81 -21.66 -1.40 -15.64
C LYS A 81 -20.54 -0.82 -14.77
N PHE A 82 -19.90 -1.72 -14.03
CA PHE A 82 -18.85 -1.36 -13.08
C PHE A 82 -17.58 -2.14 -13.39
N ASP A 83 -16.45 -1.43 -13.38
CA ASP A 83 -15.13 -2.01 -13.36
C ASP A 83 -14.49 -1.77 -11.99
N ASP A 84 -14.42 -2.82 -11.17
CA ASP A 84 -13.85 -2.76 -9.83
C ASP A 84 -12.32 -2.60 -9.84
N SER A 85 -11.66 -2.91 -10.96
CA SER A 85 -10.20 -2.80 -11.08
C SER A 85 -9.75 -1.37 -11.36
N THR A 86 -10.54 -0.61 -12.14
CA THR A 86 -10.23 0.78 -12.50
C THR A 86 -11.13 1.81 -11.84
N TYR A 87 -12.10 1.37 -11.03
CA TYR A 87 -13.13 2.22 -10.41
C TYR A 87 -13.95 3.03 -11.42
N ARG A 88 -14.14 2.47 -12.62
CA ARG A 88 -14.92 3.09 -13.69
C ARG A 88 -16.38 2.65 -13.64
N ILE A 89 -17.25 3.62 -13.94
CA ILE A 89 -18.69 3.44 -14.04
C ILE A 89 -19.06 3.75 -15.49
N ASP A 90 -19.49 2.73 -16.22
CA ASP A 90 -20.01 2.86 -17.57
C ASP A 90 -21.54 3.00 -17.47
N ILE A 91 -22.06 4.12 -17.95
CA ILE A 91 -23.49 4.45 -17.91
C ILE A 91 -24.29 3.89 -19.10
N GLY A 92 -23.62 3.09 -19.94
CA GLY A 92 -24.21 2.35 -21.04
C GLY A 92 -24.56 3.22 -22.25
N GLU A 93 -25.13 2.59 -23.27
CA GLU A 93 -25.49 3.23 -24.54
C GLU A 93 -26.65 4.22 -24.44
N VAL A 94 -27.34 4.27 -23.30
CA VAL A 94 -28.43 5.23 -23.04
C VAL A 94 -27.95 6.68 -23.19
N VAL A 95 -26.68 6.95 -22.93
CA VAL A 95 -26.08 8.29 -23.01
C VAL A 95 -25.30 8.50 -24.31
N ARG A 96 -25.41 7.57 -25.27
CA ARG A 96 -24.75 7.68 -26.56
C ARG A 96 -25.36 8.82 -27.38
N PHE A 97 -24.47 9.68 -27.89
CA PHE A 97 -24.82 10.70 -28.87
C PHE A 97 -25.08 10.07 -30.24
N GLU A 98 -25.96 10.68 -31.02
CA GLU A 98 -26.08 10.33 -32.44
C GLU A 98 -24.82 10.73 -33.20
N SER A 99 -24.54 10.05 -34.31
CA SER A 99 -23.36 10.34 -35.13
C SER A 99 -23.33 11.80 -35.56
N GLY A 100 -22.19 12.48 -35.33
CA GLY A 100 -22.01 13.90 -35.64
C GLY A 100 -22.79 14.88 -34.76
N ARG A 101 -23.44 14.41 -33.69
CA ARG A 101 -24.26 15.24 -32.80
C ARG A 101 -23.67 15.33 -31.40
N PHE A 102 -23.95 16.45 -30.73
CA PHE A 102 -23.51 16.71 -29.36
C PHE A 102 -24.69 17.01 -28.42
N ASP A 103 -25.92 16.98 -28.95
CA ASP A 103 -27.11 17.18 -28.15
C ASP A 103 -27.53 15.91 -27.41
N ILE A 104 -27.93 16.09 -26.16
CA ILE A 104 -28.35 15.01 -25.27
C ILE A 104 -29.83 14.75 -25.52
N LYS A 105 -30.18 13.51 -25.88
CA LYS A 105 -31.57 13.09 -26.04
C LYS A 105 -32.36 13.28 -24.73
N PRO A 106 -33.66 13.62 -24.79
CA PRO A 106 -34.47 13.78 -23.58
C PRO A 106 -34.43 12.57 -22.64
N GLU A 107 -34.39 11.36 -23.19
CA GLU A 107 -34.30 10.09 -22.44
C GLU A 107 -32.96 9.97 -21.71
N ALA A 108 -31.86 10.31 -22.40
CA ALA A 108 -30.52 10.33 -21.82
C ALA A 108 -30.42 11.38 -20.70
N ALA A 109 -30.97 12.58 -20.91
CA ALA A 109 -31.00 13.63 -19.90
C ALA A 109 -31.79 13.21 -18.66
N ALA A 110 -32.95 12.56 -18.84
CA ALA A 110 -33.74 12.03 -17.74
C ALA A 110 -32.99 10.93 -16.97
N PHE A 111 -32.27 10.04 -17.68
CA PHE A 111 -31.43 9.03 -17.06
C PHE A 111 -30.30 9.64 -16.23
N ILE A 112 -29.53 10.57 -16.80
CA ILE A 112 -28.41 11.25 -16.11
C ILE A 112 -28.92 11.92 -14.83
N ARG A 113 -30.03 12.66 -14.91
CA ARG A 113 -30.62 13.35 -13.74
C ARG A 113 -31.03 12.38 -12.63
N ARG A 114 -31.40 11.14 -12.97
CA ARG A 114 -31.78 10.11 -12.00
C ARG A 114 -30.56 9.37 -11.45
N TYR A 115 -29.54 9.14 -12.27
CA TYR A 115 -28.38 8.32 -11.91
C TYR A 115 -27.27 9.11 -11.20
N ILE A 116 -26.90 10.29 -11.69
CA ILE A 116 -25.79 11.08 -11.13
C ILE A 116 -25.93 11.35 -9.62
N PRO A 117 -27.13 11.61 -9.06
CA PRO A 117 -27.29 11.76 -7.62
C PRO A 117 -26.77 10.56 -6.80
N VAL A 118 -26.81 9.33 -7.33
CA VAL A 118 -26.26 8.14 -6.66
C VAL A 118 -24.75 8.31 -6.39
N VAL A 119 -24.01 8.76 -7.41
CA VAL A 119 -22.57 9.00 -7.31
C VAL A 119 -22.26 10.18 -6.38
N LEU A 120 -23.05 11.26 -6.47
CA LEU A 120 -22.88 12.44 -5.62
C LEU A 120 -23.20 12.16 -4.14
N ASN A 121 -24.21 11.34 -3.87
CA ASN A 121 -24.55 10.91 -2.51
C ASN A 121 -23.45 10.03 -1.93
N ALA A 122 -22.89 9.12 -2.73
CA ALA A 122 -21.74 8.33 -2.31
C ALA A 122 -20.51 9.20 -2.04
N GLN A 123 -20.24 10.22 -2.86
CA GLN A 123 -19.19 11.21 -2.61
C GLN A 123 -19.43 12.02 -1.34
N SER A 124 -20.69 12.29 -0.99
CA SER A 124 -21.07 13.03 0.20
C SER A 124 -20.97 12.23 1.50
N SER A 125 -20.86 10.89 1.43
CA SER A 125 -20.64 10.03 2.60
C SER A 125 -19.28 10.27 3.28
N ASP A 126 -19.14 9.86 4.53
CA ASP A 126 -17.88 10.06 5.29
C ASP A 126 -16.65 9.42 4.60
N LEU A 127 -16.81 8.20 4.08
CA LEU A 127 -15.76 7.53 3.31
C LEU A 127 -15.58 8.15 1.92
N GLY A 128 -16.68 8.55 1.27
CA GLY A 128 -16.64 9.22 -0.03
C GLY A 128 -15.86 10.54 0.00
N ARG A 129 -16.13 11.41 0.99
CA ARG A 129 -15.42 12.69 1.17
C ARG A 129 -13.93 12.49 1.40
N ARG A 130 -13.56 11.39 2.06
CA ARG A 130 -12.16 11.06 2.35
C ARG A 130 -11.42 10.56 1.10
N TRP A 131 -12.06 9.75 0.27
CA TRP A 131 -11.38 8.99 -0.78
C TRP A 131 -11.69 9.45 -2.22
N ILE A 132 -12.86 10.01 -2.49
CA ILE A 132 -13.25 10.55 -3.79
C ILE A 132 -12.74 11.99 -3.90
N ARG A 133 -11.57 12.16 -4.56
CA ARG A 133 -10.95 13.47 -4.76
C ARG A 133 -11.43 14.19 -6.03
N ARG A 134 -11.76 13.44 -7.07
CA ARG A 134 -12.18 13.96 -8.36
C ARG A 134 -13.08 12.95 -9.03
N ILE A 135 -14.13 13.45 -9.69
CA ILE A 135 -14.96 12.70 -10.62
C ILE A 135 -14.59 13.21 -12.01
N VAL A 136 -14.22 12.31 -12.92
CA VAL A 136 -13.88 12.62 -14.30
C VAL A 136 -14.94 11.99 -15.19
N VAL A 137 -15.47 12.77 -16.14
CA VAL A 137 -16.41 12.29 -17.15
C VAL A 137 -15.64 12.15 -18.46
N GLU A 138 -15.55 10.92 -18.95
CA GLU A 138 -14.86 10.58 -20.20
C GLU A 138 -15.91 10.20 -21.24
N GLY A 139 -15.79 10.75 -22.45
CA GLY A 139 -16.60 10.38 -23.61
C GLY A 139 -15.74 9.66 -24.64
N PHE A 140 -16.31 8.71 -25.37
CA PHE A 140 -15.65 7.96 -26.43
C PHE A 140 -16.34 8.20 -27.76
N THR A 141 -15.57 8.18 -28.85
CA THR A 141 -16.05 8.21 -30.23
C THR A 141 -15.68 6.91 -30.93
N ASP A 142 -16.43 6.55 -31.96
CA ASP A 142 -16.04 5.50 -32.90
C ASP A 142 -14.77 5.88 -33.67
N GLN A 143 -14.13 4.87 -34.27
CA GLN A 143 -12.92 5.08 -35.09
C GLN A 143 -13.24 5.63 -36.49
N ASP A 144 -14.52 5.86 -36.78
CA ASP A 144 -15.00 6.34 -38.07
C ASP A 144 -14.77 7.85 -38.18
N GLY A 145 -13.66 8.23 -38.82
CA GLY A 145 -13.30 9.62 -39.07
C GLY A 145 -11.81 9.79 -39.32
N THR A 146 -11.42 10.90 -39.96
CA THR A 146 -10.01 11.25 -40.15
C THR A 146 -9.67 12.45 -39.27
N TYR A 147 -8.54 12.41 -38.55
CA TYR A 147 -8.02 13.49 -37.70
C TYR A 147 -7.45 14.68 -38.53
N LEU A 148 -8.13 15.07 -39.62
CA LEU A 148 -7.69 16.13 -40.52
C LEU A 148 -8.50 17.41 -40.32
#